data_AF-A0A942JDJ9-F1
#
_entry.id   AF-A0A942JDJ9-F1
#
_cell.length_a   1.000
_cell.length_b   1.000
_cell.length_c   1.000
_cell.angle_alpha   90.00
_cell.angle_beta   90.00
_cell.angle_gamma   90.00
#
_symmetry.space_group_name_H-M   'P 1'
#
loop_
_entity.id
_entity.type
_entity.pdbx_description
1 polymer ?
#
loop_
_entity_poly.entity_id
_entity_poly.type
_entity_poly.pdbx_seq_one_letter_code
_entity_poly.pdbx_strand_id
1 'polypeptide(L)'
;MTGTLATAAMVPGCTTGRNSAAVPAEGPSATPQPGLDVPEAAAGGTLGRFLDPHQVSLVTAIAARIIPGDADDPGAVEAGAVEYIDRVLAAYEGYPQRTYTARPWAQTYDGDTPPPDEEGVIWVHEDEIGRYGWQSGLTPREIYRMGLPRLDALA
;
A
#
# COMPACT_ATOMS: atom_id res chain seq x y z
N MET A 1 -25.98 52.83 37.86
CA MET A 1 -25.77 53.75 36.72
C MET A 1 -24.36 53.51 36.21
N THR A 2 -24.25 53.24 34.91
CA THR A 2 -23.04 53.27 34.08
C THR A 2 -21.92 52.25 34.35
N GLY A 3 -22.00 51.13 33.62
CA GLY A 3 -20.88 50.23 33.36
C GLY A 3 -19.96 50.78 32.26
N THR A 4 -18.71 50.33 32.27
CA THR A 4 -17.76 50.50 31.16
C THR A 4 -17.21 49.12 30.82
N LEU A 5 -17.52 48.67 29.61
CA LEU A 5 -17.01 47.44 29.00
C LEU A 5 -15.57 47.68 28.56
N ALA A 6 -14.63 46.88 29.04
CA ALA A 6 -13.29 46.81 28.50
C ALA A 6 -13.26 45.81 27.34
N THR A 7 -12.94 46.32 26.16
CA THR A 7 -12.81 45.62 24.89
C THR A 7 -11.67 44.61 24.95
N ALA A 8 -11.97 43.34 24.70
CA ALA A 8 -10.97 42.31 24.48
C ALA A 8 -10.27 42.54 23.14
N ALA A 9 -8.95 42.70 23.16
CA ALA A 9 -8.14 42.70 21.95
C ALA A 9 -8.07 41.27 21.40
N MET A 10 -8.82 41.02 20.34
CA MET A 10 -8.76 39.77 19.59
C MET A 10 -7.49 39.80 18.74
N VAL A 11 -6.51 38.98 19.11
CA VAL A 11 -5.32 38.75 18.28
C VAL A 11 -5.80 38.02 17.01
N PRO A 12 -5.50 38.53 15.79
CA PRO A 12 -5.89 37.86 14.55
C PRO A 12 -5.29 36.47 14.51
N GLY A 13 -6.14 35.47 14.24
CA GLY A 13 -5.75 34.08 14.17
C GLY A 13 -4.68 33.84 13.11
N CYS A 14 -3.63 33.13 13.48
CA CYS A 14 -2.91 32.28 12.54
C CYS A 14 -3.77 31.03 12.34
N THR A 15 -4.87 31.17 11.61
CA THR A 15 -5.42 30.02 10.88
C THR A 15 -4.39 29.73 9.80
N THR A 16 -3.40 28.89 10.11
CA THR A 16 -2.69 28.18 9.06
C THR A 16 -3.73 27.29 8.41
N GLY A 17 -4.39 27.84 7.38
CA GLY A 17 -5.16 27.05 6.45
C GLY A 17 -4.23 25.95 6.00
N ARG A 18 -4.51 24.73 6.45
CA ARG A 18 -3.98 23.53 5.82
C ARG A 18 -4.62 23.54 4.44
N ASN A 19 -4.01 24.30 3.54
CA ASN A 19 -4.18 24.04 2.13
C ASN A 19 -3.75 22.58 2.01
N SER A 20 -4.69 21.72 1.64
CA SER A 20 -4.35 20.44 1.02
C SER A 20 -3.54 20.80 -0.21
N ALA A 21 -2.24 21.01 -0.03
CA ALA A 21 -1.30 21.02 -1.13
C ALA A 21 -1.44 19.61 -1.70
N ALA A 22 -2.07 19.51 -2.86
CA ALA A 22 -2.02 18.31 -3.65
C ALA A 22 -0.54 17.96 -3.77
N VAL A 23 -0.15 16.82 -3.21
CA VAL A 23 1.19 16.28 -3.43
C VAL A 23 1.35 16.19 -4.96
N PRO A 24 2.30 16.91 -5.57
CA PRO A 24 2.46 16.85 -7.01
C PRO A 24 2.74 15.40 -7.38
N ALA A 25 1.87 14.85 -8.24
CA ALA A 25 1.96 13.49 -8.76
C ALA A 25 3.10 13.34 -9.78
N GLU A 26 4.27 13.91 -9.52
CA GLU A 26 5.43 13.87 -10.41
C GLU A 26 6.48 12.90 -9.86
N GLY A 27 6.04 11.66 -9.58
CA GLY A 27 6.92 10.50 -9.60
C GLY A 27 6.89 9.86 -10.99
N PRO A 28 7.96 9.19 -11.45
CA PRO A 28 8.06 8.60 -12.79
C PRO A 28 7.07 7.46 -13.11
N SER A 29 6.07 7.21 -12.25
CA SER A 29 5.04 6.18 -12.42
C SER A 29 3.60 6.73 -12.39
N ALA A 30 3.39 8.04 -12.39
CA ALA A 30 2.05 8.64 -12.28
C ALA A 30 1.26 8.70 -13.59
N THR A 31 1.60 7.91 -14.62
CA THR A 31 0.71 7.78 -15.79
C THR A 31 -0.38 6.77 -15.45
N PRO A 32 -1.66 7.17 -15.36
CA PRO A 32 -2.74 6.23 -15.12
C PRO A 32 -2.76 5.17 -16.24
N GLN A 33 -2.78 3.89 -15.88
CA GLN A 33 -2.91 2.84 -16.87
C GLN A 33 -4.27 2.95 -17.58
N PRO A 34 -4.33 2.95 -18.93
CA PRO A 34 -5.58 3.02 -19.67
C PRO A 34 -6.52 1.87 -19.28
N GLY A 35 -7.74 2.21 -18.84
CA GLY A 35 -8.78 1.25 -18.46
C GLY A 35 -8.77 0.82 -16.99
N LEU A 36 -7.94 1.45 -16.14
CA LEU A 36 -8.02 1.28 -14.68
C LEU A 36 -8.62 2.51 -14.03
N ASP A 37 -9.87 2.37 -13.58
CA ASP A 37 -10.48 3.31 -12.63
C ASP A 37 -9.88 3.06 -11.25
N VAL A 38 -8.68 3.58 -11.02
CA VAL A 38 -8.06 3.56 -9.70
C VAL A 38 -8.82 4.56 -8.83
N PRO A 39 -9.43 4.14 -7.71
CA PRO A 39 -10.16 5.06 -6.87
C PRO A 39 -9.19 6.11 -6.34
N GLU A 40 -9.55 7.40 -6.50
CA GLU A 40 -8.74 8.52 -6.05
C GLU A 40 -8.34 8.31 -4.59
N ALA A 41 -7.07 8.59 -4.27
CA ALA A 41 -6.57 8.57 -2.90
C ALA A 41 -7.13 9.78 -2.13
N ALA A 42 -8.45 9.86 -2.00
CA ALA A 42 -9.09 10.83 -1.14
C ALA A 42 -8.79 10.44 0.31
N ALA A 43 -7.98 11.27 0.99
CA ALA A 43 -7.77 11.16 2.42
C ALA A 43 -9.14 11.27 3.13
N GLY A 44 -9.50 10.25 3.91
CA GLY A 44 -10.74 10.24 4.70
C GLY A 44 -11.78 9.18 4.31
N GLY A 45 -11.37 8.09 3.66
CA GLY A 45 -12.24 6.93 3.44
C GLY A 45 -12.42 6.10 4.71
N THR A 46 -13.63 5.58 4.94
CA THR A 46 -13.86 4.60 6.03
C THR A 46 -13.07 3.31 5.73
N LEU A 47 -12.07 3.02 6.57
CA LEU A 47 -11.37 1.72 6.62
C LEU A 47 -12.33 0.62 7.07
N GLY A 48 -12.06 -0.61 6.63
CA GLY A 48 -12.80 -1.79 7.06
C GLY A 48 -13.74 -2.35 6.00
N ARG A 49 -13.45 -2.13 4.71
CA ARG A 49 -14.22 -2.71 3.61
C ARG A 49 -13.83 -4.16 3.33
N PHE A 50 -12.54 -4.48 3.46
CA PHE A 50 -12.01 -5.83 3.31
C PHE A 50 -11.29 -6.30 4.58
N LEU A 51 -10.44 -5.44 5.14
CA LEU A 51 -9.68 -5.72 6.37
C LEU A 51 -10.58 -5.57 7.60
N ASP A 52 -10.44 -6.45 8.58
CA ASP A 52 -11.06 -6.22 9.89
C ASP A 52 -10.29 -5.16 10.72
N PRO A 53 -10.85 -4.63 11.82
CA PRO A 53 -10.19 -3.59 12.61
C PRO A 53 -8.79 -3.96 13.13
N HIS A 54 -8.54 -5.23 13.47
CA HIS A 54 -7.23 -5.70 13.93
C HIS A 54 -6.24 -5.73 12.76
N GLN A 55 -6.67 -6.27 11.63
CA GLN A 55 -5.87 -6.27 10.39
C GLN A 55 -5.53 -4.87 9.91
N VAL A 56 -6.46 -3.92 10.02
CA VAL A 56 -6.20 -2.50 9.72
C VAL A 56 -5.09 -1.95 10.63
N SER A 57 -5.15 -2.23 11.93
CA SER A 57 -4.10 -1.81 12.88
C SER A 57 -2.75 -2.41 12.52
N LEU A 58 -2.70 -3.71 12.20
CA LEU A 58 -1.47 -4.41 11.82
C LEU A 58 -0.88 -3.84 10.51
N VAL A 59 -1.69 -3.68 9.46
CA VAL A 59 -1.23 -3.11 8.18
C VAL A 59 -0.77 -1.67 8.36
N THR A 60 -1.42 -0.88 9.22
CA THR A 60 -1.00 0.48 9.55
C THR A 60 0.38 0.49 10.21
N ALA A 61 0.62 -0.38 11.19
CA ALA A 61 1.92 -0.49 11.84
C ALA A 61 3.03 -0.93 10.87
N ILE A 62 2.72 -1.87 9.95
CA ILE A 62 3.64 -2.30 8.90
C ILE A 62 3.95 -1.14 7.95
N ALA A 63 2.93 -0.42 7.47
CA ALA A 63 3.09 0.69 6.55
C ALA A 63 3.96 1.80 7.16
N ALA A 64 3.69 2.18 8.41
CA ALA A 64 4.48 3.17 9.16
C ALA A 64 5.95 2.75 9.36
N ARG A 65 6.24 1.44 9.35
CA ARG A 65 7.61 0.92 9.47
C ARG A 65 8.34 0.87 8.13
N ILE A 66 7.64 0.58 7.03
CA ILE A 66 8.25 0.48 5.69
C ILE A 66 8.54 1.88 5.12
N ILE A 67 7.58 2.79 5.21
CA ILE A 67 7.71 4.18 4.76
C ILE A 67 7.27 5.08 5.92
N PRO A 68 8.18 5.39 6.86
CA PRO A 68 7.89 6.29 7.96
C PRO A 68 7.66 7.71 7.45
N GLY A 69 6.85 8.49 8.18
CA GLY A 69 6.64 9.91 7.92
C GLY A 69 7.28 10.79 8.98
N ASP A 70 7.44 12.08 8.65
CA ASP A 70 7.82 13.13 9.58
C ASP A 70 7.04 14.43 9.31
N ALA A 71 7.51 15.56 9.84
CA ALA A 71 6.83 16.85 9.71
C ALA A 71 6.87 17.42 8.28
N ASP A 72 7.91 17.07 7.51
CA ASP A 72 8.17 17.61 6.18
C ASP A 72 7.82 16.60 5.06
N ASP A 73 7.78 15.29 5.37
CA ASP A 73 7.45 14.22 4.42
C ASP A 73 6.34 13.29 4.97
N PRO A 74 5.15 13.21 4.32
CA PRO A 74 4.10 12.29 4.73
C PRO A 74 4.52 10.84 4.46
N GLY A 75 4.50 10.01 5.50
CA GLY A 75 4.74 8.57 5.40
C GLY A 75 3.60 7.83 4.72
N ALA A 76 3.71 6.51 4.60
CA ALA A 76 2.67 5.69 3.96
C ALA A 76 1.29 5.82 4.64
N VAL A 77 1.27 6.04 5.96
CA VAL A 77 -0.01 6.18 6.70
C VAL A 77 -0.65 7.52 6.37
N GLU A 78 0.08 8.62 6.48
CA GLU A 78 -0.40 9.97 6.19
C GLU A 78 -0.77 10.15 4.71
N ALA A 79 -0.09 9.43 3.82
CA ALA A 79 -0.39 9.38 2.38
C ALA A 79 -1.63 8.51 2.03
N GLY A 80 -2.26 7.85 3.01
CA GLY A 80 -3.47 7.06 2.80
C GLY A 80 -3.23 5.69 2.15
N ALA A 81 -2.01 5.14 2.21
CA ALA A 81 -1.69 3.85 1.58
C ALA A 81 -2.53 2.70 2.14
N VAL A 82 -2.81 2.69 3.45
CA VAL A 82 -3.64 1.65 4.09
C VAL A 82 -5.08 1.70 3.58
N GLU A 83 -5.64 2.90 3.44
CA GLU A 83 -6.99 3.11 2.90
C GLU A 83 -7.07 2.68 1.43
N TYR A 84 -6.02 2.94 0.66
CA TYR A 84 -5.91 2.49 -0.72
C TYR A 84 -5.90 0.96 -0.80
N ILE A 85 -5.06 0.30 0.01
CA ILE A 85 -4.97 -1.17 0.07
C ILE A 85 -6.34 -1.78 0.41
N ASP A 86 -7.01 -1.33 1.47
CA ASP A 86 -8.32 -1.86 1.88
C ASP A 86 -9.37 -1.70 0.77
N ARG A 87 -9.38 -0.55 0.09
CA ARG A 87 -10.30 -0.29 -1.03
C ARG A 87 -10.01 -1.16 -2.24
N VAL A 88 -8.76 -1.32 -2.63
CA VAL A 88 -8.38 -2.17 -3.76
C VAL A 88 -8.73 -3.63 -3.47
N LEU A 89 -8.40 -4.12 -2.27
CA LEU A 89 -8.75 -5.47 -1.86
C LEU A 89 -10.27 -5.67 -1.80
N ALA A 90 -11.05 -4.66 -1.41
CA ALA A 90 -12.51 -4.75 -1.43
C ALA A 90 -13.09 -4.73 -2.86
N ALA A 91 -12.50 -3.94 -3.77
CA ALA A 91 -13.04 -3.72 -5.11
C ALA A 91 -12.71 -4.84 -6.10
N TYR A 92 -11.55 -5.49 -5.97
CA TYR A 92 -11.07 -6.47 -6.95
C TYR A 92 -10.78 -7.82 -6.31
N GLU A 93 -11.20 -8.90 -6.98
CA GLU A 93 -10.82 -10.26 -6.57
C GLU A 93 -9.41 -10.63 -7.05
N GLY A 94 -8.99 -10.09 -8.19
CA GLY A 94 -7.67 -10.29 -8.80
C GLY A 94 -6.83 -9.03 -8.82
N TYR A 95 -5.79 -9.02 -9.66
CA TYR A 95 -4.97 -7.84 -9.85
C TYR A 95 -5.74 -6.77 -10.64
N PRO A 96 -5.87 -5.55 -10.12
CA PRO A 96 -6.46 -4.47 -10.89
C PRO A 96 -5.57 -4.14 -12.09
N GLN A 97 -4.24 -4.13 -11.94
CA GLN A 97 -3.32 -3.89 -13.05
C GLN A 97 -3.06 -5.14 -13.90
N ARG A 98 -2.70 -4.93 -15.16
CA ARG A 98 -2.17 -5.98 -16.05
C ARG A 98 -0.90 -6.58 -15.42
N THR A 99 -1.09 -7.72 -14.77
CA THR A 99 -0.05 -8.43 -14.03
C THR A 99 0.19 -9.78 -14.70
N TYR A 100 1.45 -10.14 -14.89
CA TYR A 100 1.81 -11.46 -15.41
C TYR A 100 1.64 -12.51 -14.30
N THR A 101 0.58 -13.31 -14.39
CA THR A 101 0.27 -14.39 -13.44
C THR A 101 0.29 -15.77 -14.09
N ALA A 102 0.52 -15.82 -15.40
CA ALA A 102 0.57 -17.06 -16.16
C ALA A 102 1.89 -17.81 -15.87
N ARG A 103 1.83 -19.13 -15.99
CA ARG A 103 3.01 -19.98 -16.09
C ARG A 103 3.76 -19.67 -17.40
N PRO A 104 5.08 -19.92 -17.46
CA PRO A 104 5.89 -20.64 -16.49
C PRO A 104 6.41 -19.78 -15.33
N TRP A 105 6.54 -20.37 -14.14
CA TRP A 105 7.04 -19.69 -12.94
C TRP A 105 8.47 -20.12 -12.62
N ALA A 106 9.29 -19.17 -12.16
CA ALA A 106 10.64 -19.47 -11.71
C ALA A 106 10.62 -20.28 -10.39
N GLN A 107 11.31 -21.42 -10.38
CA GLN A 107 11.59 -22.19 -9.16
C GLN A 107 13.09 -22.34 -8.99
N THR A 108 13.55 -22.24 -7.74
CA THR A 108 14.97 -22.35 -7.42
C THR A 108 15.40 -23.80 -7.31
N TYR A 109 16.61 -24.08 -7.76
CA TYR A 109 17.34 -25.31 -7.42
C TYR A 109 18.73 -24.95 -6.88
N ASP A 110 19.30 -25.90 -6.13
CA ASP A 110 20.67 -25.84 -5.61
C ASP A 110 21.49 -27.00 -6.21
N GLY A 111 22.78 -26.75 -6.45
CA GLY A 111 23.73 -27.68 -7.05
C GLY A 111 24.02 -27.45 -8.54
N ASP A 112 24.97 -28.22 -9.08
CA ASP A 112 25.54 -27.96 -10.42
C ASP A 112 24.62 -28.29 -11.59
N THR A 113 23.51 -29.01 -11.36
CA THR A 113 22.65 -29.53 -12.43
C THR A 113 21.18 -29.26 -12.12
N PRO A 114 20.43 -28.62 -13.04
CA PRO A 114 19.02 -28.35 -12.84
C PRO A 114 18.20 -29.65 -12.76
N PRO A 115 17.05 -29.64 -12.06
CA PRO A 115 16.09 -30.73 -12.12
C PRO A 115 15.59 -30.96 -13.55
N PRO A 116 14.99 -32.13 -13.84
CA PRO A 116 14.38 -32.39 -15.14
C PRO A 116 13.36 -31.33 -15.55
N ASP A 117 13.22 -31.10 -16.85
CA ASP A 117 12.23 -30.18 -17.40
C ASP A 117 10.83 -30.52 -16.87
N GLU A 118 10.16 -29.52 -16.30
CA GLU A 118 8.79 -29.61 -15.81
C GLU A 118 7.92 -28.57 -16.51
N GLU A 119 6.76 -28.99 -17.03
CA GLU A 119 5.87 -28.10 -17.75
C GLU A 119 5.38 -26.97 -16.84
N GLY A 120 5.62 -25.73 -17.27
CA GLY A 120 5.22 -24.55 -16.51
C GLY A 120 6.20 -24.14 -15.42
N VAL A 121 7.42 -24.70 -15.40
CA VAL A 121 8.50 -24.31 -14.50
C VAL A 121 9.69 -23.80 -15.30
N ILE A 122 10.28 -22.70 -14.84
CA ILE A 122 11.63 -22.28 -15.24
C ILE A 122 12.54 -22.60 -14.06
N TRP A 123 13.47 -23.53 -14.24
CA TRP A 123 14.50 -23.81 -13.24
C TRP A 123 15.55 -22.71 -13.28
N VAL A 124 15.74 -22.04 -12.13
CA VAL A 124 16.71 -20.96 -11.95
C VAL A 124 17.63 -21.36 -10.81
N HIS A 125 18.94 -21.24 -11.00
CA HIS A 125 19.88 -21.51 -9.91
C HIS A 125 19.65 -20.49 -8.78
N GLU A 126 19.81 -20.90 -7.52
CA GLU A 126 19.42 -20.07 -6.36
C GLU A 126 20.10 -18.69 -6.32
N ASP A 127 21.33 -18.57 -6.82
CA ASP A 127 22.07 -17.31 -6.90
C ASP A 127 21.57 -16.38 -8.03
N GLU A 128 20.77 -16.89 -8.97
CA GLU A 128 20.22 -16.13 -10.08
C GLU A 128 18.76 -15.73 -9.88
N ILE A 129 18.07 -16.27 -8.85
CA ILE A 129 16.64 -16.00 -8.63
C ILE A 129 16.33 -14.52 -8.43
N GLY A 130 17.28 -13.74 -7.89
CA GLY A 130 17.12 -12.29 -7.71
C GLY A 130 16.94 -11.52 -9.02
N ARG A 131 17.26 -12.13 -10.18
CA ARG A 131 16.99 -11.55 -11.50
C ARG A 131 15.53 -11.69 -11.91
N TYR A 132 14.81 -12.62 -11.29
CA TYR A 132 13.40 -12.84 -11.53
C TYR A 132 12.59 -12.05 -10.50
N GLY A 133 11.61 -11.27 -11.00
CA GLY A 133 10.65 -10.61 -10.13
C GLY A 133 9.80 -11.64 -9.39
N TRP A 134 9.13 -11.21 -8.32
CA TRP A 134 8.16 -12.07 -7.63
C TRP A 134 7.03 -12.48 -8.60
N GLN A 135 6.79 -13.79 -8.70
CA GLN A 135 5.74 -14.38 -9.52
C GLN A 135 4.92 -15.34 -8.67
N SER A 136 3.59 -15.23 -8.75
CA SER A 136 2.68 -16.16 -8.11
C SER A 136 1.36 -16.21 -8.85
N GLY A 137 0.72 -17.38 -8.84
CA GLY A 137 -0.66 -17.53 -9.26
C GLY A 137 -1.68 -16.99 -8.25
N LEU A 138 -1.25 -16.58 -7.06
CA LEU A 138 -2.12 -16.08 -6.00
C LEU A 138 -2.61 -14.66 -6.28
N THR A 139 -3.88 -14.42 -5.95
CA THR A 139 -4.49 -13.10 -5.95
C THR A 139 -4.01 -12.26 -4.76
N PRO A 140 -4.08 -10.92 -4.83
CA PRO A 140 -3.78 -10.05 -3.69
C PRO A 140 -4.55 -10.43 -2.42
N ARG A 141 -5.85 -10.78 -2.53
CA ARG A 141 -6.67 -11.20 -1.39
C ARG A 141 -6.13 -12.46 -0.71
N GLU A 142 -5.73 -13.46 -1.49
CA GLU A 142 -5.16 -14.70 -0.96
C GLU A 142 -3.84 -14.43 -0.24
N ILE A 143 -2.97 -13.61 -0.83
CA ILE A 143 -1.70 -13.20 -0.22
C ILE A 143 -1.95 -12.54 1.14
N TYR A 144 -2.86 -11.58 1.23
CA TYR A 144 -3.17 -10.89 2.48
C TYR A 144 -3.79 -11.83 3.53
N ARG A 145 -4.74 -12.69 3.14
CA ARG A 145 -5.37 -13.66 4.04
C ARG A 145 -4.37 -14.67 4.61
N MET A 146 -3.36 -15.06 3.83
CA MET A 146 -2.33 -15.98 4.29
C MET A 146 -1.18 -15.28 5.04
N GLY A 147 -0.87 -14.04 4.68
CA GLY A 147 0.28 -13.29 5.19
C GLY A 147 0.00 -12.62 6.53
N LEU A 148 -1.15 -11.95 6.68
CA LEU A 148 -1.44 -11.17 7.88
C LEU A 148 -1.44 -12.02 9.16
N PRO A 149 -2.07 -13.21 9.23
CA PRO A 149 -2.01 -14.03 10.44
C PRO A 149 -0.58 -14.47 10.81
N ARG A 150 0.30 -14.65 9.82
CA ARG A 150 1.69 -15.05 10.06
C ARG A 150 2.52 -13.90 10.59
N LEU A 151 2.30 -12.69 10.08
CA LEU A 151 2.96 -11.48 10.60
C LEU A 151 2.47 -11.14 12.00
N ASP A 152 1.17 -11.27 12.25
CA ASP A 152 0.57 -11.06 13.57
C ASP A 152 1.15 -12.00 14.63
N ALA A 153 1.42 -13.25 14.26
CA ALA A 153 2.06 -14.22 15.14
C ALA A 153 3.54 -13.88 15.49
N LEU A 154 4.15 -12.92 14.79
CA LEU A 154 5.51 -12.44 15.04
C LEU A 154 5.55 -11.07 15.75
N ALA A 155 4.39 -10.43 15.94
CA ALA A 155 4.26 -9.08 16.47
C ALA A 155 4.34 -9.01 18.00
#